data_AF-A0A661CH41-F1
#
_entry.id   AF-A0A661CH41-F1
#
_cell.length_a   1.000
_cell.length_b   1.000
_cell.length_c   1.000
_cell.angle_alpha   90.00
_cell.angle_beta   90.00
_cell.angle_gamma   90.00
#
_symmetry.space_group_name_H-M   'P 1'
#
loop_
_entity.id
_entity.type
_entity.pdbx_description
1 polymer ?
#
loop_
_entity_poly.entity_id
_entity_poly.type
_entity_poly.pdbx_seq_one_letter_code
_entity_poly.pdbx_strand_id
1 'polypeptide(L)'
;MTKLIYLTLDLFLYDLREGLGQTEAEVTENRQNFQHKLLQTIDEQHFIQLDEHAFEPEYVELLGAQRHSDFESDIHEGYYYPVRLSDTYGLLLDCSVKAAQPETDLTWLNKLRVSVNDKLNDQTGTLGQTWMLSAQVHNVPAAEQETIAKRCYETLIPGADFADNKPRQSAFLGGCLFEFWRYASPEQTTLSKNHHMIIVLYPITRPPLPPPPPPPPEPPPGITRIRCVY
;
A
#
# COMPACT_ATOMS: atom_id res chain seq x y z
N MET A 1 4.07 -23.82 0.66
CA MET A 1 4.02 -22.60 1.47
C MET A 1 4.37 -21.45 0.57
N THR A 2 3.38 -20.62 0.26
CA THR A 2 3.60 -19.41 -0.54
C THR A 2 3.97 -18.27 0.39
N LYS A 3 4.78 -17.35 -0.14
CA LYS A 3 5.21 -16.13 0.54
C LYS A 3 4.68 -14.93 -0.22
N LEU A 4 4.28 -13.91 0.52
CA LEU A 4 3.99 -12.59 -0.02
C LEU A 4 5.32 -11.83 -0.07
N ILE A 5 5.72 -11.43 -1.27
CA ILE A 5 7.01 -10.78 -1.54
C ILE A 5 6.73 -9.33 -1.95
N TYR A 6 7.55 -8.37 -1.50
CA TYR A 6 7.36 -6.94 -1.74
C TYR A 6 5.94 -6.50 -1.41
N LEU A 7 5.51 -6.80 -0.19
CA LEU A 7 4.17 -6.48 0.24
C LEU A 7 4.09 -5.01 0.65
N THR A 8 3.14 -4.30 0.07
CA THR A 8 2.84 -2.91 0.36
C THR A 8 1.37 -2.78 0.74
N LEU A 9 1.11 -2.09 1.84
CA LEU A 9 -0.21 -1.70 2.29
C LEU A 9 -0.33 -0.19 2.18
N ASP A 10 -1.15 0.24 1.24
CA ASP A 10 -1.48 1.64 0.99
C ASP A 10 -2.82 2.00 1.62
N LEU A 11 -2.88 3.19 2.19
CA LEU A 11 -4.12 3.81 2.62
C LEU A 11 -4.29 5.14 1.89
N PHE A 12 -5.30 5.19 1.02
CA PHE A 12 -5.78 6.41 0.38
C PHE A 12 -6.90 6.99 1.24
N LEU A 13 -6.72 8.22 1.70
CA LEU A 13 -7.65 8.90 2.59
C LEU A 13 -8.05 10.24 1.96
N TYR A 14 -9.34 10.55 2.04
CA TYR A 14 -9.92 11.74 1.42
C TYR A 14 -10.65 12.56 2.48
N ASP A 15 -10.29 13.84 2.57
CA ASP A 15 -10.92 14.82 3.44
C ASP A 15 -11.49 15.99 2.65
N LEU A 16 -12.61 16.52 3.13
CA LEU A 16 -13.12 17.78 2.59
C LEU A 16 -12.13 18.90 2.94
N ARG A 17 -11.69 19.66 1.93
CA ARG A 17 -10.97 20.92 2.15
C ARG A 17 -11.95 22.07 2.23
N GLU A 18 -12.80 22.20 1.22
CA GLU A 18 -13.70 23.34 1.07
C GLU A 18 -15.02 22.90 0.43
N GLY A 19 -16.12 23.03 1.16
CA GLY A 19 -17.47 22.75 0.67
C GLY A 19 -18.22 24.01 0.24
N LEU A 20 -19.26 23.82 -0.56
CA LEU A 20 -20.14 24.92 -0.97
C LEU A 20 -20.81 25.57 0.25
N GLY A 21 -20.58 26.88 0.42
CA GLY A 21 -21.19 27.67 1.49
C GLY A 21 -20.47 27.60 2.84
N GLN A 22 -19.28 26.97 2.90
CA GLN A 22 -18.44 27.04 4.09
C GLN A 22 -17.85 28.42 4.30
N THR A 23 -17.72 28.80 5.56
CA THR A 23 -17.01 29.99 6.02
C THR A 23 -15.50 29.76 6.03
N GLU A 24 -14.71 30.83 6.02
CA GLU A 24 -13.24 30.73 6.16
C GLU A 24 -12.81 29.99 7.44
N ALA A 25 -13.59 30.11 8.52
CA ALA A 25 -13.34 29.40 9.77
C ALA A 25 -13.50 27.88 9.61
N GLU A 26 -14.54 27.43 8.91
CA GLU A 26 -14.76 26.00 8.64
C GLU A 26 -13.70 25.42 7.69
N VAL A 27 -13.27 26.19 6.68
CA VAL A 27 -12.17 25.78 5.79
C VAL A 27 -10.85 25.67 6.57
N THR A 28 -10.61 26.60 7.50
CA THR A 28 -9.45 26.55 8.40
C THR A 28 -9.50 25.33 9.32
N GLU A 29 -10.67 25.02 9.87
CA GLU A 29 -10.89 23.82 10.69
C GLU A 29 -10.64 22.54 9.89
N ASN A 30 -11.16 22.44 8.66
CA ASN A 30 -10.90 21.32 7.76
C ASN A 30 -9.40 21.11 7.52
N ARG A 31 -8.66 22.21 7.25
CA ARG A 31 -7.21 22.18 7.05
C ARG A 31 -6.50 21.67 8.30
N GLN A 32 -6.84 22.22 9.47
CA GLN A 32 -6.25 21.80 10.73
C GLN A 32 -6.52 20.31 10.96
N ASN A 33 -7.77 19.85 10.81
CA ASN A 33 -8.14 18.45 10.96
C ASN A 33 -7.34 17.53 10.04
N PHE A 34 -7.08 17.94 8.79
CA PHE A 34 -6.22 17.19 7.88
C PHE A 34 -4.76 17.17 8.34
N GLN A 35 -4.21 18.32 8.75
CA GLN A 35 -2.82 18.43 9.23
C GLN A 35 -2.56 17.57 10.48
N HIS A 36 -3.54 17.40 11.37
CA HIS A 36 -3.41 16.53 12.55
C HIS A 36 -3.21 15.04 12.20
N LYS A 37 -3.44 14.62 10.95
CA LYS A 37 -3.18 13.26 10.46
C LYS A 37 -1.75 13.06 9.96
N LEU A 38 -1.02 14.16 9.76
CA LEU A 38 0.33 14.16 9.24
C LEU A 38 1.36 14.06 10.37
N LEU A 39 2.61 13.81 10.01
CA LEU A 39 3.72 13.85 10.97
C LEU A 39 3.89 15.26 11.54
N GLN A 40 4.03 15.35 12.86
CA GLN A 40 4.26 16.63 13.57
C GLN A 40 5.55 17.34 13.15
N THR A 41 6.45 16.66 12.45
CA THR A 41 7.69 17.23 11.92
C THR A 41 7.50 18.04 10.64
N ILE A 42 6.32 17.97 10.01
CA ILE A 42 6.00 18.76 8.81
C ILE A 42 5.82 20.23 9.21
N ASP A 43 6.49 21.13 8.48
CA ASP A 43 6.38 22.58 8.70
C ASP A 43 4.97 23.08 8.32
N GLU A 44 4.20 23.42 9.35
CA GLU A 44 2.83 23.91 9.23
C GLU A 44 2.73 25.18 8.39
N GLN A 45 3.68 26.12 8.54
CA GLN A 45 3.65 27.38 7.80
C GLN A 45 3.91 27.13 6.32
N HIS A 46 4.87 26.25 6.01
CA HIS A 46 5.15 25.87 4.63
C HIS A 46 3.96 25.15 3.99
N PHE A 47 3.31 24.25 4.72
CA PHE A 47 2.10 23.56 4.27
C PHE A 47 0.99 24.55 3.92
N ILE A 48 0.69 25.50 4.83
CA ILE A 48 -0.37 26.51 4.62
C ILE A 48 -0.06 27.37 3.38
N GLN A 49 1.20 27.79 3.21
CA GLN A 49 1.61 28.55 2.05
C GLN A 49 1.31 27.80 0.74
N LEU A 50 1.64 26.51 0.67
CA LEU A 50 1.38 25.68 -0.51
C LEU A 50 -0.13 25.47 -0.75
N ASP A 51 -0.91 25.25 0.31
CA ASP A 51 -2.37 25.10 0.21
C ASP A 51 -3.06 26.39 -0.27
N GLU A 52 -2.58 27.57 0.14
CA GLU A 52 -3.24 28.85 -0.17
C GLU A 52 -2.75 29.52 -1.46
N HIS A 53 -1.44 29.46 -1.74
CA HIS A 53 -0.85 30.20 -2.87
C HIS A 53 -1.03 29.50 -4.22
N ALA A 54 -1.52 28.27 -4.20
CA ALA A 54 -1.87 27.51 -5.38
C ALA A 54 -3.22 28.00 -5.94
N PHE A 55 -3.19 29.03 -6.80
CA PHE A 55 -4.38 29.53 -7.52
C PHE A 55 -4.83 28.54 -8.59
N GLU A 56 -5.95 27.85 -8.33
CA GLU A 56 -6.65 26.91 -9.25
C GLU A 56 -5.91 25.66 -9.80
N PRO A 57 -4.80 25.12 -9.25
CA PRO A 57 -4.37 23.80 -9.70
C PRO A 57 -5.33 22.72 -9.18
N GLU A 58 -5.77 21.88 -10.12
CA GLU A 58 -6.49 20.62 -9.85
C GLU A 58 -5.69 19.70 -8.90
N TYR A 59 -4.37 19.86 -8.85
CA TYR A 59 -3.45 19.03 -8.09
C TYR A 59 -2.31 19.85 -7.45
N VAL A 60 -2.12 19.72 -6.13
CA VAL A 60 -1.00 20.34 -5.39
C VAL A 60 -0.33 19.31 -4.50
N GLU A 61 1.00 19.21 -4.56
CA GLU A 61 1.79 18.47 -3.56
C GLU A 61 2.00 19.37 -2.33
N LEU A 62 1.49 18.94 -1.17
CA LEU A 62 1.45 19.79 0.03
C LEU A 62 2.76 19.80 0.84
N LEU A 63 3.76 19.07 0.37
CA LEU A 63 5.14 19.09 0.90
C LEU A 63 6.14 19.72 -0.10
N GLY A 64 5.64 20.35 -1.16
CA GLY A 64 6.46 21.05 -2.15
C GLY A 64 7.53 20.14 -2.75
N ALA A 65 8.77 20.63 -2.83
CA ALA A 65 9.88 19.89 -3.43
C ALA A 65 10.26 18.59 -2.69
N GLN A 66 9.90 18.45 -1.42
CA GLN A 66 10.14 17.22 -0.66
C GLN A 66 9.17 16.11 -1.11
N ARG A 67 7.97 16.49 -1.58
CA ARG A 67 6.90 15.64 -2.12
C ARG A 67 6.27 14.67 -1.11
N HIS A 68 7.09 13.92 -0.38
CA HIS A 68 6.69 12.95 0.65
C HIS A 68 7.50 13.11 1.94
N SER A 69 7.01 12.52 3.03
CA SER A 69 7.74 12.42 4.29
C SER A 69 7.89 10.96 4.69
N ASP A 70 9.13 10.48 4.71
CA ASP A 70 9.46 9.09 5.01
C ASP A 70 9.30 8.75 6.50
N PHE A 71 9.11 7.46 6.75
CA PHE A 71 9.26 6.83 8.05
C PHE A 71 9.77 5.41 7.90
N GLU A 72 10.42 4.91 8.95
CA GLU A 72 11.03 3.59 8.92
C GLU A 72 10.98 2.95 10.31
N SER A 73 10.90 1.62 10.33
CA SER A 73 11.08 0.76 11.50
C SER A 73 11.93 -0.45 11.12
N ASP A 74 12.18 -1.35 12.08
CA ASP A 74 12.90 -2.60 11.82
C ASP A 74 12.20 -3.52 10.81
N ILE A 75 10.87 -3.43 10.71
CA ILE A 75 10.05 -4.38 9.94
C ILE A 75 9.40 -3.79 8.69
N HIS A 76 9.19 -2.48 8.65
CA HIS A 76 8.52 -1.78 7.55
C HIS A 76 9.13 -0.40 7.31
N GLU A 77 8.94 0.10 6.10
CA GLU A 77 9.28 1.45 5.65
C GLU A 77 8.10 2.02 4.88
N GLY A 78 8.01 3.34 4.76
CA GLY A 78 6.89 3.96 4.08
C GLY A 78 6.97 5.47 4.12
N TYR A 79 5.93 6.13 3.61
CA TYR A 79 5.91 7.58 3.52
C TYR A 79 4.49 8.14 3.54
N TYR A 80 4.38 9.40 3.94
CA TYR A 80 3.18 10.23 3.79
C TYR A 80 3.30 11.03 2.49
N TYR A 81 2.24 11.06 1.70
CA TYR A 81 2.14 11.86 0.48
C TYR A 81 0.83 12.65 0.46
N PRO A 82 0.79 13.82 1.15
CA PRO A 82 -0.39 14.66 1.19
C PRO A 82 -0.48 15.54 -0.05
N VAL A 83 -1.68 15.61 -0.62
CA VAL A 83 -2.00 16.38 -1.81
C VAL A 83 -3.30 17.14 -1.63
N ARG A 84 -3.48 18.22 -2.38
CA ARG A 84 -4.78 18.84 -2.61
C ARG A 84 -5.27 18.46 -3.99
N LEU A 85 -6.48 17.93 -4.05
CA LEU A 85 -7.23 17.61 -5.26
C LEU A 85 -8.43 18.55 -5.33
N SER A 86 -8.26 19.72 -5.94
CA SER A 86 -9.28 20.78 -5.96
C SER A 86 -9.81 21.14 -4.55
N ASP A 87 -11.04 20.74 -4.23
CA ASP A 87 -11.80 21.03 -3.00
C ASP A 87 -11.65 19.93 -1.94
N THR A 88 -10.75 18.97 -2.19
CA THR A 88 -10.50 17.78 -1.38
C THR A 88 -9.03 17.69 -1.02
N TYR A 89 -8.72 17.31 0.22
CA TYR A 89 -7.40 16.81 0.58
C TYR A 89 -7.31 15.31 0.33
N GLY A 90 -6.21 14.88 -0.28
CA GLY A 90 -5.84 13.49 -0.44
C GLY A 90 -4.61 13.17 0.40
N LEU A 91 -4.59 12.02 1.05
CA LEU A 91 -3.41 11.47 1.70
C LEU A 91 -3.19 10.05 1.22
N LEU A 92 -2.03 9.78 0.63
CA LEU A 92 -1.50 8.43 0.49
C LEU A 92 -0.55 8.18 1.65
N LEU A 93 -0.83 7.12 2.41
CA LEU A 93 0.07 6.55 3.39
C LEU A 93 0.51 5.17 2.89
N ASP A 94 1.74 5.10 2.36
CA ASP A 94 2.37 3.87 1.86
C ASP A 94 3.10 3.19 3.02
N CYS A 95 2.98 1.87 3.13
CA CYS A 95 3.72 1.09 4.10
C CYS A 95 4.12 -0.29 3.53
N SER A 96 5.42 -0.45 3.28
CA SER A 96 6.04 -1.61 2.66
C SER A 96 6.82 -2.45 3.67
N VAL A 97 6.66 -3.78 3.61
CA VAL A 97 7.36 -4.71 4.50
C VAL A 97 8.71 -5.10 3.91
N LYS A 98 9.79 -4.95 4.68
CA LYS A 98 11.18 -5.14 4.21
C LYS A 98 11.52 -6.59 3.84
N ALA A 99 10.87 -7.55 4.48
CA ALA A 99 11.14 -8.98 4.28
C ALA A 99 9.89 -9.71 3.80
N ALA A 100 10.08 -10.73 2.95
CA ALA A 100 9.00 -11.59 2.49
C ALA A 100 8.34 -12.30 3.68
N GLN A 101 7.02 -12.22 3.74
CA GLN A 101 6.23 -12.76 4.85
C GLN A 101 5.52 -14.06 4.47
N PRO A 102 5.38 -15.01 5.41
CA PRO A 102 4.55 -16.19 5.18
C PRO A 102 3.08 -15.81 5.12
N GLU A 103 2.33 -16.44 4.22
CA GLU A 103 0.87 -16.25 4.13
C GLU A 103 0.08 -17.06 5.16
N THR A 104 0.72 -18.02 5.83
CA THR A 104 0.05 -18.99 6.72
C THR A 104 -0.34 -18.36 8.06
N ASP A 105 0.45 -17.40 8.53
CA ASP A 105 0.18 -16.59 9.71
C ASP A 105 0.16 -15.12 9.28
N LEU A 106 -1.02 -14.49 9.30
CA LEU A 106 -1.22 -13.09 8.90
C LEU A 106 -1.25 -12.15 10.12
N THR A 107 -0.81 -12.59 11.31
CA THR A 107 -0.74 -11.70 12.49
C THR A 107 0.13 -10.48 12.25
N TRP A 108 1.19 -10.61 11.45
CA TRP A 108 2.03 -9.48 11.03
C TRP A 108 1.26 -8.47 10.17
N LEU A 109 0.28 -8.90 9.38
CA LEU A 109 -0.53 -8.03 8.52
C LEU A 109 -1.47 -7.16 9.37
N ASN A 110 -2.07 -7.74 10.41
CA ASN A 110 -2.84 -6.94 11.37
C ASN A 110 -1.96 -5.95 12.13
N LYS A 111 -0.73 -6.34 12.52
CA LYS A 111 0.23 -5.42 13.14
C LYS A 111 0.61 -4.27 12.19
N LEU A 112 0.80 -4.56 10.91
CA LEU A 112 1.06 -3.54 9.88
C LEU A 112 -0.10 -2.54 9.81
N ARG A 113 -1.34 -3.03 9.75
CA ARG A 113 -2.53 -2.17 9.77
C ARG A 113 -2.61 -1.29 11.02
N VAL A 114 -2.39 -1.87 12.21
CA VAL A 114 -2.37 -1.09 13.46
C VAL A 114 -1.32 0.01 13.37
N SER A 115 -0.11 -0.32 12.91
CA SER A 115 0.95 0.68 12.72
C SER A 115 0.59 1.79 11.72
N VAL A 116 -0.19 1.49 10.68
CA VAL A 116 -0.69 2.50 9.72
C VAL A 116 -1.77 3.37 10.37
N ASN A 117 -2.66 2.82 11.20
CA ASN A 117 -3.66 3.61 11.93
C ASN A 117 -3.03 4.49 13.02
N ASP A 118 -2.05 3.98 13.77
CA ASP A 118 -1.32 4.73 14.78
C ASP A 118 -0.67 5.99 14.17
N LYS A 119 -0.16 5.85 12.94
CA LYS A 119 0.41 6.93 12.13
C LYS A 119 -0.59 8.02 11.75
N LEU A 120 -1.88 7.72 11.78
CA LEU A 120 -2.96 8.68 11.52
C LEU A 120 -3.60 9.21 12.82
N ASN A 121 -3.02 8.92 13.99
CA ASN A 121 -3.62 9.25 15.29
C ASN A 121 -5.06 8.72 15.41
N ASP A 122 -5.31 7.51 14.88
CA ASP A 122 -6.63 6.85 14.82
C ASP A 122 -7.72 7.65 14.06
N GLN A 123 -7.33 8.65 13.27
CA GLN A 123 -8.26 9.42 12.46
C GLN A 123 -8.57 8.74 11.12
N THR A 124 -9.77 9.00 10.60
CA THR A 124 -10.25 8.51 9.30
C THR A 124 -10.54 9.66 8.34
N GLY A 125 -10.66 9.38 7.05
CA GLY A 125 -11.10 10.38 6.06
C GLY A 125 -12.55 10.79 6.29
N THR A 126 -12.85 12.07 6.10
CA THR A 126 -14.21 12.62 6.22
C THR A 126 -15.06 12.29 5.00
N LEU A 127 -14.46 12.20 3.81
CA LEU A 127 -15.17 11.82 2.57
C LEU A 127 -15.08 10.32 2.29
N GLY A 128 -13.97 9.69 2.69
CA GLY A 128 -13.80 8.25 2.57
C GLY A 128 -12.35 7.82 2.62
N GLN A 129 -12.16 6.50 2.52
CA GLN A 129 -10.84 5.91 2.44
C GLN A 129 -10.87 4.60 1.67
N THR A 130 -9.75 4.26 1.05
CA THR A 130 -9.53 3.00 0.35
C THR A 130 -8.23 2.38 0.83
N TRP A 131 -8.29 1.14 1.26
CA TRP A 131 -7.09 0.34 1.52
C TRP A 131 -6.69 -0.39 0.25
N MET A 132 -5.40 -0.45 -0.05
CA MET A 132 -4.87 -1.28 -1.12
C MET A 132 -3.73 -2.13 -0.59
N LEU A 133 -3.84 -3.45 -0.77
CA LEU A 133 -2.76 -4.38 -0.51
C LEU A 133 -2.19 -4.82 -1.85
N SER A 134 -0.89 -4.69 -2.04
CA SER A 134 -0.21 -5.25 -3.20
C SER A 134 0.91 -6.18 -2.76
N ALA A 135 1.10 -7.29 -3.48
CA ALA A 135 2.19 -8.22 -3.23
C ALA A 135 2.48 -9.07 -4.45
N GLN A 136 3.72 -9.56 -4.54
CA GLN A 136 4.08 -10.60 -5.48
C GLN A 136 3.89 -11.99 -4.86
N VAL A 137 3.43 -12.95 -5.67
CA VAL A 137 3.18 -14.34 -5.29
C VAL A 137 3.91 -15.29 -6.24
N HIS A 138 4.62 -16.28 -5.71
CA HIS A 138 5.45 -17.19 -6.50
C HIS A 138 4.73 -18.51 -6.79
N ASN A 139 4.55 -18.84 -8.07
CA ASN A 139 3.93 -20.08 -8.54
C ASN A 139 2.53 -20.37 -7.95
N VAL A 140 1.72 -19.33 -7.70
CA VAL A 140 0.35 -19.49 -7.18
C VAL A 140 -0.67 -19.46 -8.32
N PRO A 141 -1.45 -20.54 -8.52
CA PRO A 141 -2.57 -20.54 -9.47
C PRO A 141 -3.62 -19.48 -9.12
N ALA A 142 -4.30 -18.93 -10.12
CA ALA A 142 -5.31 -17.88 -9.92
C ALA A 142 -6.41 -18.26 -8.91
N ALA A 143 -6.82 -19.53 -8.87
CA ALA A 143 -7.82 -20.02 -7.91
C ALA A 143 -7.34 -19.93 -6.44
N GLU A 144 -6.05 -20.15 -6.19
CA GLU A 144 -5.46 -20.05 -4.85
C GLU A 144 -5.21 -18.58 -4.45
N GLN A 145 -4.98 -17.69 -5.43
CA GLN A 145 -4.83 -16.25 -5.18
C GLN A 145 -6.11 -15.63 -4.59
N GLU A 146 -7.29 -16.09 -5.02
CA GLU A 146 -8.56 -15.66 -4.42
C GLU A 146 -8.60 -16.04 -2.94
N THR A 147 -8.18 -17.26 -2.57
CA THR A 147 -8.11 -17.69 -1.16
C THR A 147 -7.16 -16.82 -0.34
N ILE A 148 -6.00 -16.47 -0.89
CA ILE A 148 -5.05 -15.56 -0.24
C ILE A 148 -5.69 -14.18 -0.03
N ALA A 149 -6.32 -13.62 -1.05
CA ALA A 149 -6.97 -12.31 -0.99
C ALA A 149 -8.07 -12.28 0.09
N LYS A 150 -8.92 -13.31 0.18
CA LYS A 150 -9.95 -13.43 1.23
C LYS A 150 -9.38 -13.36 2.63
N ARG A 151 -8.35 -14.17 2.90
CA ARG A 151 -7.69 -14.22 4.21
C ARG A 151 -7.06 -12.88 4.57
N CYS A 152 -6.45 -12.20 3.60
CA CYS A 152 -5.89 -10.86 3.79
C CYS A 152 -6.99 -9.83 4.11
N TYR A 153 -8.11 -9.87 3.38
CA TYR A 153 -9.26 -8.99 3.61
C TYR A 153 -9.86 -9.17 5.01
N GLU A 154 -10.15 -10.41 5.42
CA GLU A 154 -10.67 -10.70 6.76
C GLU A 154 -9.69 -10.31 7.88
N THR A 155 -8.39 -10.39 7.61
CA THR A 155 -7.36 -9.95 8.56
C THR A 155 -7.28 -8.42 8.67
N LEU A 156 -7.42 -7.72 7.54
CA LEU A 156 -7.27 -6.26 7.48
C LEU A 156 -8.54 -5.51 7.84
N ILE A 157 -9.72 -6.12 7.72
CA ILE A 157 -10.99 -5.46 7.99
C ILE A 157 -11.71 -6.14 9.16
N PRO A 158 -11.73 -5.54 10.35
CA PRO A 158 -12.40 -6.12 11.52
C PRO A 158 -13.89 -6.36 11.27
N GLY A 159 -14.36 -7.57 11.58
CA GLY A 159 -15.76 -7.93 11.38
C GLY A 159 -16.19 -8.08 9.92
N ALA A 160 -15.22 -8.13 8.99
CA ALA A 160 -15.50 -8.55 7.63
C ALA A 160 -15.85 -10.04 7.59
N ASP A 161 -16.96 -10.36 6.93
CA ASP A 161 -17.30 -11.71 6.51
C ASP A 161 -17.28 -11.74 4.98
N PHE A 162 -16.51 -12.68 4.43
CA PHE A 162 -16.46 -12.92 3.00
C PHE A 162 -17.81 -13.36 2.41
N ALA A 163 -18.62 -14.11 3.18
CA ALA A 163 -19.90 -14.62 2.72
C ALA A 163 -20.84 -13.49 2.28
N ASP A 164 -20.73 -12.33 2.93
CA ASP A 164 -21.53 -11.14 2.67
C ASP A 164 -20.97 -10.26 1.53
N ASN A 165 -19.73 -10.50 1.07
CA ASN A 165 -19.07 -9.64 0.09
C ASN A 165 -18.15 -10.42 -0.85
N LYS A 166 -18.72 -10.96 -1.93
CA LYS A 166 -17.94 -11.60 -2.99
C LYS A 166 -17.11 -10.55 -3.76
N PRO A 167 -15.79 -10.72 -3.87
CA PRO A 167 -14.92 -9.76 -4.52
C PRO A 167 -15.20 -9.73 -6.00
N ARG A 168 -15.13 -8.52 -6.58
CA ARG A 168 -15.00 -8.39 -8.02
C ARG A 168 -13.56 -8.75 -8.39
N GLN A 169 -13.40 -9.66 -9.32
CA GLN A 169 -12.09 -10.08 -9.81
C GLN A 169 -11.81 -9.47 -11.18
N SER A 170 -10.63 -8.90 -11.36
CA SER A 170 -10.17 -8.38 -12.64
C SER A 170 -8.65 -8.52 -12.78
N ALA A 171 -8.10 -8.10 -13.93
CA ALA A 171 -6.67 -8.03 -14.15
C ALA A 171 -6.19 -6.58 -14.03
N PHE A 172 -5.04 -6.37 -13.38
CA PHE A 172 -4.45 -5.04 -13.24
C PHE A 172 -2.93 -5.14 -13.38
N LEU A 173 -2.37 -4.53 -14.43
CA LEU A 173 -0.92 -4.50 -14.70
C LEU A 173 -0.24 -5.89 -14.62
N GLY A 174 -0.90 -6.93 -15.11
CA GLY A 174 -0.41 -8.32 -15.07
C GLY A 174 -0.66 -9.06 -13.74
N GLY A 175 -1.22 -8.40 -12.73
CA GLY A 175 -1.69 -9.02 -11.49
C GLY A 175 -3.17 -9.37 -11.50
N CYS A 176 -3.58 -10.18 -10.51
CA CYS A 176 -4.98 -10.44 -10.20
C CYS A 176 -5.46 -9.44 -9.15
N LEU A 177 -6.46 -8.65 -9.52
CA LEU A 177 -7.09 -7.65 -8.65
C LEU A 177 -8.38 -8.22 -8.06
N PHE A 178 -8.56 -8.03 -6.75
CA PHE A 178 -9.75 -8.37 -5.99
C PHE A 178 -10.24 -7.10 -5.28
N GLU A 179 -11.48 -6.72 -5.54
CA GLU A 179 -12.08 -5.51 -5.00
C GLU A 179 -13.24 -5.87 -4.05
N PHE A 180 -13.18 -5.34 -2.84
CA PHE A 180 -14.15 -5.55 -1.76
C PHE A 180 -14.77 -4.22 -1.34
N TRP A 181 -16.10 -4.09 -1.47
CA TRP A 181 -16.85 -2.91 -1.05
C TRP A 181 -17.94 -3.31 -0.06
N ARG A 182 -18.03 -2.66 1.09
CA ARG A 182 -19.17 -2.81 1.99
C ARG A 182 -19.72 -1.44 2.35
N TYR A 183 -21.03 -1.31 2.19
CA TYR A 183 -21.78 -0.20 2.75
C TYR A 183 -22.36 -0.64 4.11
N ALA A 184 -22.17 0.19 5.13
CA ALA A 184 -22.85 0.04 6.40
C ALA A 184 -24.36 0.24 6.16
N SER A 185 -25.19 -0.70 6.62
CA SER A 185 -26.63 -0.48 6.66
C SER A 185 -26.94 0.57 7.74
N PRO A 186 -27.90 1.49 7.51
CA PRO A 186 -28.30 2.51 8.50
C PRO A 186 -28.68 1.94 9.88
N GLU A 187 -29.06 0.67 9.94
CA GLU A 187 -29.50 -0.02 11.16
C GLU A 187 -28.34 -0.59 12.00
N GLN A 188 -27.11 -0.63 11.47
CA GLN A 188 -25.92 -1.12 12.19
C GLN A 188 -25.22 0.06 12.88
N THR A 189 -25.64 0.36 14.12
CA THR A 189 -25.11 1.44 14.97
C THR A 189 -23.69 1.19 15.48
N THR A 190 -23.13 0.00 15.27
CA THR A 190 -21.74 -0.34 15.62
C THR A 190 -20.84 -0.27 14.39
N LEU A 191 -20.37 0.92 14.03
CA LEU A 191 -19.04 1.24 13.46
C LEU A 191 -18.33 0.24 12.51
N SER A 192 -19.02 -0.63 11.77
CA SER A 192 -18.47 -1.19 10.54
C SER A 192 -18.64 -0.10 9.48
N LYS A 193 -17.76 0.91 9.56
CA LYS A 193 -17.68 2.03 8.61
C LYS A 193 -17.66 1.46 7.19
N ASN A 194 -18.29 2.16 6.24
CA ASN A 194 -18.12 1.86 4.82
C ASN A 194 -16.64 1.62 4.55
N HIS A 195 -16.30 0.49 3.95
CA HIS A 195 -14.91 0.18 3.65
C HIS A 195 -14.78 -0.25 2.21
N HIS A 196 -13.73 0.29 1.60
CA HIS A 196 -13.28 -0.10 0.28
C HIS A 196 -11.87 -0.66 0.44
N MET A 197 -11.68 -1.88 -0.05
CA MET A 197 -10.38 -2.54 -0.06
C MET A 197 -10.10 -3.17 -1.43
N ILE A 198 -8.88 -2.93 -1.92
CA ILE A 198 -8.33 -3.52 -3.13
C ILE A 198 -7.19 -4.44 -2.73
N ILE A 199 -7.11 -5.62 -3.32
CA ILE A 199 -5.97 -6.52 -3.19
C ILE A 199 -5.47 -6.85 -4.58
N VAL A 200 -4.18 -6.64 -4.84
CA VAL A 200 -3.54 -7.01 -6.10
C VAL A 200 -2.41 -7.98 -5.84
N LEU A 201 -2.52 -9.17 -6.44
CA LEU A 201 -1.50 -10.22 -6.36
C LEU A 201 -0.82 -10.38 -7.72
N TYR A 202 0.48 -10.13 -7.77
CA TYR A 202 1.29 -10.21 -8.97
C TYR A 202 2.00 -11.56 -9.05
N PRO A 203 1.66 -12.43 -10.03
CA PRO A 203 2.33 -13.72 -10.16
C PRO A 203 3.76 -13.54 -10.69
N ILE A 204 4.74 -14.05 -9.96
CA ILE A 204 6.10 -14.22 -10.47
C ILE A 204 6.19 -15.62 -11.08
N THR A 205 6.35 -15.69 -12.39
CA THR A 205 6.86 -16.89 -13.04
C THR A 205 8.37 -16.76 -13.13
N ARG A 206 9.14 -17.71 -12.57
CA ARG A 206 10.56 -17.79 -12.97
C ARG A 206 10.58 -18.07 -14.47
N PRO A 207 11.34 -17.32 -15.28
CA PRO A 207 11.66 -17.82 -16.61
C PRO A 207 12.35 -19.20 -16.45
N PRO A 208 12.11 -20.16 -17.35
CA PRO A 208 12.78 -21.45 -17.28
C PRO A 208 14.29 -21.22 -17.20
N LEU A 209 14.96 -21.95 -16.29
CA LEU A 209 16.42 -21.88 -16.17
C LEU A 209 17.03 -22.11 -17.57
N PRO A 210 17.98 -21.27 -18.02
CA PRO A 210 18.69 -21.55 -19.26
C PRO A 210 19.34 -22.94 -19.15
N PRO A 211 19.42 -23.70 -20.27
CA PRO A 211 20.09 -24.99 -20.25
C PRO A 211 21.52 -24.81 -19.71
N PRO A 212 22.04 -25.80 -18.96
CA PRO A 212 23.40 -25.73 -18.44
C PRO A 212 24.38 -25.47 -19.60
N PRO A 213 25.43 -24.66 -19.38
CA PRO A 213 26.43 -24.43 -20.40
C PRO A 213 27.03 -25.78 -20.84
N PRO A 214 27.39 -25.93 -22.13
CA PRO A 214 28.05 -27.15 -22.59
C PRO A 214 29.32 -27.39 -21.76
N PRO A 215 29.68 -28.66 -21.50
CA PRO A 215 30.91 -28.97 -20.79
C PRO A 215 32.11 -28.35 -21.52
N PRO A 216 33.14 -27.90 -20.78
CA PRO A 216 34.34 -27.37 -21.39
C PRO A 216 34.96 -28.40 -22.34
N PRO A 217 35.55 -27.96 -23.47
CA PRO A 217 36.21 -28.87 -24.40
C PRO A 217 37.28 -29.67 -23.67
N GLU A 218 37.34 -30.98 -23.94
CA GLU A 218 38.39 -31.83 -23.38
C GLU A 218 39.77 -31.27 -23.77
N PRO A 219 40.72 -31.23 -22.82
CA PRO A 219 42.07 -30.78 -23.14
C PRO A 219 42.66 -31.67 -24.22
N PRO A 220 43.39 -31.11 -25.19
CA PRO A 220 43.99 -31.90 -26.26
C PRO A 220 44.91 -32.98 -25.65
N PRO A 221 44.84 -34.23 -26.13
CA PRO A 221 45.69 -35.29 -25.64
C PRO A 221 47.15 -34.95 -25.98
N GLY A 222 47.97 -34.66 -24.96
CA GLY A 222 49.41 -34.50 -25.16
C GLY A 222 50.16 -33.42 -24.38
N ILE A 223 49.58 -32.75 -23.37
CA ILE A 223 50.39 -31.88 -22.51
C ILE A 223 51.23 -32.75 -21.56
N THR A 224 52.47 -32.95 -21.97
CA THR A 224 53.51 -33.66 -21.24
C THR A 224 53.85 -32.87 -19.97
N ARG A 225 53.91 -33.57 -18.83
CA ARG A 225 54.28 -33.00 -17.53
C ARG A 225 55.59 -32.21 -17.63
N ILE A 226 55.53 -30.90 -17.44
CA ILE A 226 56.72 -30.09 -17.20
C ILE A 226 57.22 -30.46 -15.79
N ARG A 227 58.38 -31.11 -15.71
CA ARG A 227 59.08 -31.32 -14.43
C ARG A 227 59.63 -29.97 -13.97
N CYS A 228 59.13 -29.45 -12.84
CA CYS A 228 59.86 -28.43 -12.09
C CYS A 228 61.17 -29.04 -11.60
N VAL A 229 62.28 -28.43 -11.98
CA VAL A 229 63.62 -28.73 -11.46
C VAL A 229 63.88 -27.66 -10.39
N TYR A 230 64.08 -28.11 -9.14
CA TYR A 230 64.61 -27.29 -8.05
C TYR A 230 66.13 -27.41 -8.03
#